data_AF-A0A528IPJ0-F1
#
_entry.id   AF-A0A528IPJ0-F1
#
_cell.length_a   1.000
_cell.length_b   1.000
_cell.length_c   1.000
_cell.angle_alpha   90.00
_cell.angle_beta   90.00
_cell.angle_gamma   90.00
#
_symmetry.space_group_name_H-M   'P 1'
#
loop_
_entity.id
_entity.type
_entity.pdbx_description
1 polymer ?
#
loop_
_entity_poly.entity_id
_entity_poly.type
_entity_poly.pdbx_seq_one_letter_code
_entity_poly.pdbx_strand_id
1 'polypeptide(L)' 'MSQPHEILFKTLADPTRRAIFERLCRDGDQTVAALTARAGVSQPAVSKHLGVLKQAG' A
#
# COMPACT_ATOMS: atom_id res chain seq x y z
N MET A 1 -22.12 -9.63 -4.07
CA MET A 1 -21.05 -8.76 -4.57
C MET A 1 -20.58 -7.91 -3.41
N SER A 2 -19.29 -7.97 -3.03
CA SER A 2 -18.77 -7.09 -1.97
C SER A 2 -18.85 -5.64 -2.43
N GLN A 3 -19.26 -4.77 -1.52
CA GLN A 3 -19.39 -3.36 -1.84
C GLN A 3 -17.99 -2.75 -2.03
N PRO A 4 -17.82 -1.75 -2.93
CA PRO A 4 -16.50 -1.14 -3.17
C PRO A 4 -15.80 -0.63 -1.90
N HIS A 5 -16.58 -0.10 -0.94
CA HIS A 5 -16.05 0.36 0.34
C HIS A 5 -15.50 -0.77 1.21
N GLU A 6 -16.10 -1.98 1.17
CA GLU A 6 -15.57 -3.13 1.91
C GLU A 6 -14.18 -3.52 1.41
N ILE A 7 -13.96 -3.46 0.10
CA ILE A 7 -12.66 -3.77 -0.52
C ILE A 7 -11.62 -2.71 -0.11
N LEU A 8 -11.99 -1.42 -0.13
CA LEU A 8 -11.10 -0.34 0.28
C LEU A 8 -10.74 -0.43 1.76
N PHE A 9 -11.72 -0.60 2.66
CA PHE A 9 -11.45 -0.72 4.09
C PHE A 9 -10.64 -1.96 4.43
N LYS A 10 -10.93 -3.12 3.81
CA LYS A 10 -10.11 -4.33 3.96
C LYS A 10 -8.70 -4.13 3.41
N THR A 11 -8.55 -3.41 2.31
CA THR A 11 -7.26 -3.05 1.75
C THR A 11 -6.50 -2.10 2.68
N LEU A 12 -7.11 -1.11 3.30
CA LEU A 12 -6.38 -0.19 4.17
C LEU A 12 -6.24 -0.67 5.62
N ALA A 13 -6.84 -1.81 5.99
CA ALA A 13 -6.76 -2.38 7.33
C ALA A 13 -5.36 -2.89 7.73
N ASP A 14 -4.49 -3.18 6.77
CA ASP A 14 -3.11 -3.59 7.04
C ASP A 14 -2.24 -2.37 7.31
N PRO A 15 -1.54 -2.29 8.47
CA PRO A 15 -0.82 -1.09 8.87
C PRO A 15 0.34 -0.75 7.93
N THR A 16 1.05 -1.74 7.39
CA THR A 16 2.16 -1.53 6.46
C THR A 16 1.66 -0.99 5.13
N ARG A 17 0.59 -1.59 4.59
CA ARG A 17 -0.02 -1.14 3.34
C ARG A 17 -0.62 0.26 3.46
N ARG A 18 -1.27 0.57 4.58
CA ARG A 18 -1.76 1.91 4.89
C ARG A 18 -0.61 2.93 4.97
N ALA A 19 0.48 2.60 5.66
CA ALA A 19 1.65 3.48 5.75
C ALA A 19 2.26 3.76 4.38
N ILE A 20 2.34 2.75 3.50
CA ILE A 20 2.79 2.92 2.10
C ILE A 20 1.85 3.84 1.33
N PHE A 21 0.53 3.63 1.43
CA PHE A 21 -0.47 4.48 0.77
C PHE A 21 -0.37 5.93 1.22
N GLU A 22 -0.39 6.18 2.53
CA GLU A 22 -0.30 7.53 3.07
C GLU A 22 1.01 8.24 2.67
N ARG A 23 2.10 7.48 2.54
CA ARG A 23 3.38 8.00 2.09
C ARG A 23 3.31 8.51 0.66
N LEU A 24 2.71 7.73 -0.24
CA LEU A 24 2.50 8.13 -1.62
C LEU A 24 1.57 9.36 -1.71
N CYS A 25 0.54 9.44 -0.86
CA CYS A 25 -0.32 10.62 -0.80
C CYS A 25 0.42 11.89 -0.35
N ARG A 26 1.34 11.78 0.61
CA ARG A 26 2.08 12.93 1.15
C ARG A 26 3.23 13.37 0.24
N ASP A 27 3.96 12.42 -0.32
CA ASP A 27 5.25 12.68 -0.99
C ASP A 27 5.19 12.50 -2.50
N GLY A 28 4.04 12.09 -3.04
CA GLY A 28 3.84 11.78 -4.46
C GLY A 28 4.47 10.44 -4.86
N ASP A 29 4.80 10.33 -6.15
CA ASP A 29 5.40 9.12 -6.71
C ASP A 29 6.74 8.81 -6.05
N GLN A 30 6.94 7.54 -5.70
CA GLN A 30 8.15 7.05 -5.04
C GLN A 30 8.61 5.74 -5.68
N THR A 31 9.92 5.50 -5.65
CA THR A 31 10.46 4.20 -6.05
C THR A 31 10.17 3.14 -4.99
N VAL A 32 10.09 1.87 -5.40
CA VAL A 32 9.93 0.76 -4.45
C VAL A 32 11.08 0.71 -3.44
N ALA A 33 12.30 1.06 -3.86
CA ALA A 33 13.45 1.15 -2.97
C ALA A 33 13.26 2.22 -1.88
N ALA A 34 12.78 3.41 -2.24
CA ALA A 34 12.51 4.49 -1.29
C ALA A 34 11.41 4.12 -0.27
N LEU A 35 10.36 3.44 -0.71
CA LEU A 35 9.31 2.91 0.16
C LEU A 35 9.84 1.82 1.10
N THR A 36 10.65 0.90 0.57
CA THR A 36 11.24 -0.22 1.34
C THR A 36 12.13 0.27 2.46
N ALA A 37 12.93 1.32 2.23
CA ALA A 37 13.84 1.88 3.23
C ALA A 37 13.13 2.35 4.52
N ARG A 38 11.82 2.60 4.47
CA ARG A 38 11.02 3.10 5.60
C ARG A 38 9.91 2.15 6.04
N ALA A 39 9.64 1.07 5.30
CA ALA A 39 8.51 0.19 5.55
C ALA A 39 8.77 -0.89 6.63
N GLY A 40 10.04 -1.14 7.00
CA GLY A 40 10.38 -2.20 7.96
C GLY A 40 10.11 -3.62 7.46
N VAL A 41 9.82 -3.79 6.16
CA VAL A 41 9.56 -5.06 5.48
C VAL A 41 10.42 -5.18 4.24
N SER A 42 10.51 -6.39 3.70
CA SER A 42 11.30 -6.65 2.49
C SER A 42 10.72 -5.98 1.25
N GLN A 43 11.56 -5.71 0.25
CA GLN A 43 11.13 -5.15 -1.04
C GLN A 43 10.03 -6.00 -1.73
N PRO A 44 10.08 -7.35 -1.75
CA PRO A 44 8.98 -8.16 -2.27
C PRO A 44 7.66 -7.96 -1.51
N ALA A 45 7.71 -7.75 -0.19
CA ALA A 45 6.52 -7.45 0.60
C ALA A 45 5.94 -6.08 0.24
N VAL A 46 6.78 -5.06 0.04
CA VAL A 46 6.35 -3.74 -0.46
C VAL A 46 5.69 -3.87 -1.83
N SER A 47 6.32 -4.57 -2.79
CA SER A 47 5.73 -4.81 -4.11
C SER A 47 4.38 -5.53 -4.03
N LYS A 48 4.24 -6.52 -3.14
CA LYS A 48 2.98 -7.21 -2.89
C LYS A 48 1.91 -6.23 -2.37
N HIS A 49 2.24 -5.38 -1.40
CA HIS A 49 1.31 -4.39 -0.88
C HIS A 49 0.88 -3.37 -1.93
N LEU A 50 1.80 -2.89 -2.78
CA LEU A 50 1.49 -2.02 -3.91
C LEU A 50 0.57 -2.71 -4.91
N GLY A 51 0.79 -3.99 -5.19
CA GLY A 51 -0.10 -4.79 -6.04
C GLY A 51 -1.53 -4.86 -5.49
N VAL A 52 -1.69 -5.09 -4.19
CA VAL A 52 -3.02 -5.11 -3.54
C VAL A 52 -3.67 -3.72 -3.57
N LEU A 53 -2.92 -2.64 -3.33
CA LEU A 53 -3.44 -1.27 -3.44
C LEU A 53 -3.96 -0.99 -4.85
N LYS A 54 -3.17 -1.33 -5.88
CA LYS A 54 -3.55 -1.15 -7.28
C LYS A 54 -4.77 -1.97 -7.70
N GLN A 55 -4.99 -3.13 -7.09
CA GLN A 55 -6.18 -3.94 -7.34
C GLN A 55 -7.45 -3.37 -6.69
N ALA A 56 -7.31 -2.52 -5.68
CA ALA A 56 -8.43 -1.94 -4.94
C ALA A 56 -8.98 -0.65 -5.58
N GLY A 57 -8.25 -0.03 -6.50
CA GLY A 57 -8.63 1.21 -7.20
C GLY A 57 -7.42 2.13 -7.36
#